data_AF-A0A847AQB6-F1
#
_entry.id   AF-A0A847AQB6-F1
#
_cell.length_a   1.000
_cell.length_b   1.000
_cell.length_c   1.000
_cell.angle_alpha   90.00
_cell.angle_beta   90.00
_cell.angle_gamma   90.00
#
_symmetry.space_group_name_H-M   'P 1'
#
loop_
_entity.id
_entity.type
_entity.pdbx_description
1 polymer ?
#
loop_
_entity_poly.entity_id
_entity_poly.type
_entity_poly.pdbx_seq_one_letter_code
_entity_poly.pdbx_strand_id
1 'polypeptide(L)'
;TPRLQEVIDDEKCVGLVAWSEISHSDTYMLEYLAENSWDPSNVEIEKATGLYCKNRYAKEIGQEMKSIWGSFLNSSQTLHWSRGGIPVGEPQFRTLTSGAFINLTPEHLDKLSSDYQKTLEGLQGIPEALERLSDLAVSNYEDQMWRRDAIDIARTVANRAIFATLARSSVKMEEWRHKKADRSEIVKLSNLSKEMLACLSRLLAMSDDYSMNATLKKLYDAKTLNGVPPFVNPHSEQTLKGNSENGYCRSHHYELVEYVYRPETEVFWNYVLKRIKSGDRSEWKRPQEFAEQKKIIEDRFYDKPLIEMAPAEVRSPERLAGIIKELGELVKQFINS
;
A
#
# COMPACT_ATOMS: atom_id res chain seq x y z
N THR A 1 -15.49 17.48 -0.21
CA THR A 1 -15.42 18.90 -0.57
C THR A 1 -16.19 19.86 0.37
N PRO A 2 -16.11 19.75 1.72
CA PRO A 2 -16.50 20.87 2.62
C PRO A 2 -15.33 21.76 3.06
N ARG A 3 -14.16 21.17 3.37
CA ARG A 3 -13.08 21.86 4.10
C ARG A 3 -12.38 22.99 3.35
N LEU A 4 -12.21 22.87 2.03
CA LEU A 4 -11.57 23.95 1.26
C LEU A 4 -12.50 25.16 1.12
N GLN A 5 -13.82 24.93 1.05
CA GLN A 5 -14.79 26.02 1.05
C GLN A 5 -14.80 26.75 2.40
N GLU A 6 -14.72 26.01 3.51
CA GLU A 6 -14.56 26.61 4.85
C GLU A 6 -13.33 27.52 4.94
N VAL A 7 -12.22 27.16 4.28
CA VAL A 7 -11.00 27.98 4.21
C VAL A 7 -11.23 29.26 3.39
N ILE A 8 -11.93 29.16 2.25
CA ILE A 8 -12.25 30.31 1.38
C ILE A 8 -13.15 31.30 2.13
N ASP A 9 -14.10 30.79 2.91
CA ASP A 9 -15.11 31.59 3.60
C ASP A 9 -14.61 32.18 4.94
N ASP A 10 -13.43 31.79 5.43
CA ASP A 10 -12.83 32.29 6.68
C ASP A 10 -11.99 33.56 6.44
N GLU A 11 -12.53 34.72 6.83
CA GLU A 11 -11.86 36.02 6.74
C GLU A 11 -10.52 36.11 7.50
N LYS A 12 -10.26 35.18 8.44
CA LYS A 12 -8.99 35.11 9.18
C LYS A 12 -7.97 34.20 8.52
N CYS A 13 -8.36 33.42 7.52
CA CYS A 13 -7.43 32.59 6.77
C CYS A 13 -6.63 33.46 5.80
N VAL A 14 -5.30 33.47 5.98
CA VAL A 14 -4.38 34.27 5.14
C VAL A 14 -3.60 33.42 4.13
N GLY A 15 -3.83 32.11 4.10
CA GLY A 15 -3.16 31.19 3.18
C GLY A 15 -3.11 29.75 3.67
N LEU A 16 -2.64 28.86 2.79
CA LEU A 16 -2.46 27.43 3.04
C LEU A 16 -0.98 27.08 3.19
N VAL A 17 -0.68 26.13 4.06
CA VAL A 17 0.67 25.57 4.25
C VAL A 17 0.62 24.05 4.27
N ALA A 18 1.55 23.40 3.58
CA ALA A 18 1.77 21.97 3.66
C ALA A 18 2.99 21.70 4.54
N TRP A 19 2.80 20.98 5.64
CA TRP A 19 3.87 20.54 6.54
C TRP A 19 3.90 19.02 6.57
N SER A 20 4.44 18.41 5.51
CA SER A 20 4.52 16.96 5.43
C SER A 20 5.73 16.42 6.19
N GLU A 21 5.55 15.32 6.92
CA GLU A 21 6.65 14.57 7.54
C GLU A 21 7.49 13.82 6.50
N ILE A 22 6.90 13.56 5.34
CA ILE A 22 7.54 12.91 4.19
C ILE A 22 7.50 13.85 2.99
N SER A 23 8.62 13.97 2.29
CA SER A 23 8.76 14.83 1.11
C SER A 23 8.41 14.14 -0.21
N HIS A 24 8.09 12.85 -0.18
CA HIS A 24 7.90 11.99 -1.35
C HIS A 24 6.52 11.31 -1.38
N SER A 25 5.44 12.05 -1.13
CA SER A 25 4.07 11.50 -1.12
C SER A 25 3.07 12.28 -1.95
N ASP A 26 2.04 11.58 -2.40
CA ASP A 26 0.77 12.07 -2.96
C ASP A 26 0.89 13.34 -3.82
N THR A 27 1.53 13.19 -5.00
CA THR A 27 1.72 14.30 -5.96
C THR A 27 0.40 14.95 -6.35
N TYR A 28 -0.67 14.16 -6.50
CA TYR A 28 -2.02 14.66 -6.75
C TYR A 28 -2.49 15.63 -5.66
N MET A 29 -2.31 15.30 -4.38
CA MET A 29 -2.70 16.16 -3.26
C MET A 29 -1.86 17.45 -3.24
N LEU A 30 -0.55 17.34 -3.47
CA LEU A 30 0.33 18.50 -3.48
C LEU A 30 -0.01 19.47 -4.61
N GLU A 31 -0.26 18.96 -5.82
CA GLU A 31 -0.69 19.78 -6.96
C GLU A 31 -2.09 20.37 -6.74
N TYR A 32 -3.03 19.58 -6.20
CA TYR A 32 -4.36 20.06 -5.85
C TYR A 32 -4.31 21.20 -4.82
N LEU A 33 -3.50 21.06 -3.77
CA LEU A 33 -3.34 22.08 -2.74
C LEU A 33 -2.64 23.32 -3.30
N ALA A 34 -1.59 23.14 -4.11
CA ALA A 34 -0.87 24.25 -4.73
C ALA A 34 -1.80 25.07 -5.62
N GLU A 35 -2.53 24.43 -6.55
CA GLU A 35 -3.47 25.11 -7.45
C GLU A 35 -4.54 25.89 -6.67
N ASN A 36 -5.19 25.24 -5.70
CA ASN A 36 -6.26 25.86 -4.93
C ASN A 36 -5.76 26.89 -3.89
N SER A 37 -4.46 26.93 -3.60
CA SER A 37 -3.87 28.00 -2.78
C SER A 37 -3.72 29.30 -3.58
N TRP A 38 -3.62 29.21 -4.91
CA TRP A 38 -3.53 30.37 -5.80
C TRP A 38 -4.89 30.79 -6.35
N ASP A 39 -5.69 29.84 -6.83
CA ASP A 39 -7.06 30.06 -7.31
C ASP A 39 -7.97 28.92 -6.81
N PRO A 40 -8.83 29.17 -5.81
CA PRO A 40 -9.71 28.15 -5.27
C PRO A 40 -10.94 27.86 -6.16
N SER A 41 -10.90 28.16 -7.46
CA SER A 41 -11.98 27.88 -8.42
C SER A 41 -12.09 26.40 -8.86
N ASN A 42 -11.19 25.54 -8.40
CA ASN A 42 -11.02 24.15 -8.84
C ASN A 42 -11.26 23.12 -7.71
N VAL A 43 -12.24 23.39 -6.84
CA VAL A 43 -12.56 22.50 -5.69
C VAL A 43 -13.14 21.13 -6.08
N GLU A 44 -13.69 21.02 -7.29
CA GLU A 44 -14.33 19.79 -7.75
C GLU A 44 -13.31 18.75 -8.21
N ILE A 45 -13.38 17.55 -7.63
CA ILE A 45 -12.40 16.46 -7.85
C ILE A 45 -12.27 16.11 -9.33
N GLU A 46 -13.38 16.06 -10.08
CA GLU A 46 -13.34 15.72 -11.51
C GLU A 46 -12.59 16.76 -12.33
N LYS A 47 -12.83 18.05 -12.07
CA LYS A 47 -12.17 19.17 -12.75
C LYS A 47 -10.68 19.19 -12.41
N ALA A 48 -10.34 19.03 -11.14
CA ALA A 48 -8.95 18.96 -10.69
C ALA A 48 -8.21 17.75 -11.30
N THR A 49 -8.86 16.58 -11.36
CA THR A 49 -8.28 15.38 -12.00
C THR A 49 -8.02 15.59 -13.48
N GLY A 50 -8.97 16.23 -14.19
CA GLY A 50 -8.79 16.58 -15.60
C GLY A 50 -7.62 17.52 -15.84
N LEU A 51 -7.45 18.53 -14.99
CA LEU A 51 -6.33 19.48 -15.08
C LEU A 51 -4.99 18.79 -14.77
N TYR A 52 -4.93 18.01 -13.69
CA TYR A 52 -3.75 17.22 -13.29
C TYR A 52 -3.28 16.33 -14.46
N CYS A 53 -4.18 15.52 -15.02
CA CYS A 53 -3.84 14.61 -16.11
C CYS A 53 -3.38 15.35 -17.38
N LYS A 54 -4.00 16.49 -17.70
CA LYS A 54 -3.63 17.32 -18.86
C LYS A 54 -2.23 17.91 -18.73
N ASN A 55 -1.85 18.33 -17.53
CA ASN A 55 -0.56 18.98 -17.29
C ASN A 55 0.58 17.96 -17.10
N ARG A 56 0.24 16.75 -16.63
CA ARG A 56 1.21 15.74 -16.23
C ARG A 56 1.57 14.73 -17.32
N TYR A 57 0.63 14.40 -18.21
CA TYR A 57 0.82 13.35 -19.20
C TYR A 57 0.81 13.87 -20.63
N ALA A 58 1.40 13.09 -21.53
CA ALA A 58 1.30 13.32 -22.96
C ALA A 58 -0.18 13.34 -23.41
N LYS A 59 -0.49 14.19 -24.39
CA LYS A 59 -1.86 14.47 -24.85
C LYS A 59 -2.59 13.20 -25.30
N GLU A 60 -1.84 12.26 -25.85
CA GLU A 60 -2.30 10.99 -26.41
C GLU A 60 -2.87 10.06 -25.34
N ILE A 61 -2.35 10.13 -24.10
CA ILE A 61 -2.76 9.27 -23.00
C ILE A 61 -3.55 10.01 -21.91
N GLY A 62 -3.62 11.33 -21.96
CA GLY A 62 -4.23 12.15 -20.91
C GLY A 62 -5.69 11.79 -20.58
N GLN A 63 -6.49 11.42 -21.59
CA GLN A 63 -7.87 10.97 -21.35
C GLN A 63 -7.94 9.57 -20.72
N GLU A 64 -7.08 8.65 -21.16
CA GLU A 64 -7.02 7.32 -20.58
C GLU A 64 -6.58 7.40 -19.11
N MET A 65 -5.53 8.19 -18.83
CA MET A 65 -5.09 8.45 -17.47
C MET A 65 -6.18 9.14 -16.63
N LYS A 66 -6.95 10.10 -17.17
CA LYS A 66 -8.09 10.68 -16.45
C LYS A 66 -9.09 9.60 -16.03
N SER A 67 -9.39 8.64 -16.91
CA SER A 67 -10.27 7.52 -16.59
C SER A 67 -9.70 6.62 -15.50
N ILE A 68 -8.41 6.24 -15.61
CA ILE A 68 -7.71 5.42 -14.62
C ILE A 68 -7.68 6.11 -13.26
N TRP A 69 -7.36 7.40 -13.20
CA TRP A 69 -7.40 8.21 -11.98
C TRP A 69 -8.80 8.25 -11.37
N GLY A 70 -9.85 8.40 -12.17
CA GLY A 70 -11.24 8.36 -11.69
C GLY A 70 -11.56 7.06 -10.95
N SER A 71 -11.20 5.91 -11.53
CA SER A 71 -11.35 4.61 -10.86
C SER A 71 -10.48 4.50 -9.61
N PHE A 72 -9.21 4.91 -9.71
CA PHE A 72 -8.26 4.86 -8.61
C PHE A 72 -8.69 5.71 -7.41
N LEU A 73 -9.17 6.93 -7.63
CA LEU A 73 -9.58 7.85 -6.57
C LEU A 73 -10.74 7.30 -5.75
N ASN A 74 -11.63 6.49 -6.34
CA ASN A 74 -12.67 5.80 -5.56
C ASN A 74 -12.07 4.78 -4.58
N SER A 75 -10.99 4.10 -5.00
CA SER A 75 -10.27 3.13 -4.16
C SER A 75 -9.39 3.80 -3.10
N SER A 76 -8.65 4.84 -3.47
CA SER A 76 -7.68 5.51 -2.59
C SER A 76 -8.37 6.17 -1.40
N GLN A 77 -9.59 6.67 -1.60
CA GLN A 77 -10.38 7.41 -0.61
C GLN A 77 -10.88 6.56 0.57
N THR A 78 -10.71 5.25 0.53
CA THR A 78 -11.19 4.32 1.57
C THR A 78 -10.49 4.48 2.93
N LEU A 79 -9.30 5.12 2.98
CA LEU A 79 -8.60 5.48 4.23
C LEU A 79 -8.86 6.92 4.72
N HIS A 80 -9.75 7.69 4.09
CA HIS A 80 -9.85 9.11 4.45
C HIS A 80 -10.49 9.37 5.82
N TRP A 81 -9.76 10.16 6.60
CA TRP A 81 -10.15 10.77 7.88
C TRP A 81 -11.41 11.66 7.81
N SER A 82 -11.89 12.04 6.62
CA SER A 82 -12.89 13.08 6.41
C SER A 82 -14.31 12.60 6.05
N ARG A 83 -14.54 11.29 5.88
CA ARG A 83 -15.89 10.75 5.60
C ARG A 83 -16.71 10.37 6.85
N GLY A 84 -16.23 10.72 8.04
CA GLY A 84 -16.85 10.34 9.32
C GLY A 84 -16.55 8.89 9.69
N GLY A 85 -16.23 8.65 10.96
CA GLY A 85 -15.79 7.35 11.49
C GLY A 85 -14.29 7.27 11.76
N ILE A 86 -13.86 6.18 12.42
CA ILE A 86 -12.44 5.89 12.66
C ILE A 86 -11.83 5.47 11.31
N PRO A 87 -10.69 6.05 10.88
CA PRO A 87 -10.01 5.63 9.66
C PRO A 87 -9.78 4.12 9.66
N VAL A 88 -9.91 3.50 8.48
CA VAL A 88 -9.40 2.14 8.29
C VAL A 88 -7.89 2.22 8.58
N GLY A 89 -7.40 1.37 9.49
CA GLY A 89 -5.96 1.30 9.74
C GLY A 89 -5.26 0.59 8.59
N GLU A 90 -3.93 0.61 8.57
CA GLU A 90 -3.14 -0.28 7.71
C GLU A 90 -2.50 -1.44 8.52
N PRO A 91 -3.28 -2.29 9.22
CA PRO A 91 -2.74 -3.34 10.07
C PRO A 91 -2.13 -4.52 9.29
N GLN A 92 -2.31 -4.59 7.97
CA GLN A 92 -1.78 -5.65 7.10
C GLN A 92 -0.26 -5.76 7.10
N PHE A 93 0.46 -4.70 7.48
CA PHE A 93 1.91 -4.75 7.68
C PHE A 93 2.29 -5.02 9.14
N ARG A 94 1.35 -5.46 9.98
CA ARG A 94 1.53 -5.70 11.42
C ARG A 94 0.83 -6.99 11.84
N THR A 95 0.78 -8.00 10.97
CA THR A 95 -0.02 -9.23 11.19
C THR A 95 0.39 -10.02 12.43
N LEU A 96 1.67 -9.97 12.83
CA LEU A 96 2.15 -10.63 14.05
C LEU A 96 2.06 -9.76 15.31
N THR A 97 1.97 -8.43 15.20
CA THR A 97 1.94 -7.53 16.37
C THR A 97 0.55 -7.00 16.68
N SER A 98 -0.26 -6.81 15.66
CA SER A 98 -1.64 -6.37 15.78
C SER A 98 -2.59 -7.52 16.10
N GLY A 99 -3.59 -7.24 16.93
CA GLY A 99 -4.75 -8.11 17.12
C GLY A 99 -5.78 -8.03 15.97
N ALA A 100 -5.57 -7.15 14.99
CA ALA A 100 -6.56 -6.76 13.98
C ALA A 100 -7.21 -7.94 13.24
N PHE A 101 -6.46 -8.99 12.91
CA PHE A 101 -6.98 -10.11 12.11
C PHE A 101 -7.06 -11.43 12.88
N ILE A 102 -6.92 -11.40 14.21
CA ILE A 102 -6.86 -12.61 15.03
C ILE A 102 -7.59 -12.52 16.36
N ASN A 103 -7.73 -11.33 16.96
CA ASN A 103 -8.52 -11.17 18.19
C ASN A 103 -9.97 -10.86 17.80
N LEU A 104 -10.74 -11.89 17.44
CA LEU A 104 -12.02 -11.74 16.75
C LEU A 104 -13.20 -11.71 17.72
N THR A 105 -13.43 -10.55 18.36
CA THR A 105 -14.67 -10.30 19.12
C THR A 105 -15.80 -9.86 18.18
N PRO A 106 -17.08 -9.97 18.59
CA PRO A 106 -18.21 -9.51 17.76
C PRO A 106 -18.07 -8.05 17.31
N GLU A 107 -17.74 -7.14 18.23
CA GLU A 107 -17.62 -5.70 17.93
C GLU A 107 -16.49 -5.43 16.93
N HIS A 108 -15.39 -6.18 17.05
CA HIS A 108 -14.27 -6.05 16.14
C HIS A 108 -14.58 -6.60 14.75
N LEU A 109 -15.30 -7.72 14.68
CA LEU A 109 -15.76 -8.30 13.41
C LEU A 109 -16.76 -7.40 12.69
N ASP A 110 -17.65 -6.72 13.41
CA ASP A 110 -18.57 -5.74 12.83
C ASP A 110 -17.80 -4.57 12.19
N LYS A 111 -16.78 -4.05 12.90
CA LYS A 111 -15.89 -3.01 12.36
C LYS A 111 -15.13 -3.50 11.13
N LEU A 112 -14.47 -4.66 11.22
CA LEU A 112 -13.73 -5.24 10.09
C LEU A 112 -14.62 -5.50 8.89
N SER A 113 -15.87 -5.93 9.11
CA SER A 113 -16.85 -6.14 8.04
C SER A 113 -17.24 -4.81 7.38
N SER A 114 -17.46 -3.75 8.16
CA SER A 114 -17.73 -2.41 7.63
C SER A 114 -16.55 -1.87 6.80
N ASP A 115 -15.34 -2.00 7.33
CA ASP A 115 -14.11 -1.53 6.65
C ASP A 115 -13.83 -2.36 5.39
N TYR A 116 -14.08 -3.67 5.43
CA TYR A 116 -14.03 -4.56 4.27
C TYR A 116 -15.01 -4.12 3.18
N GLN A 117 -16.28 -3.86 3.50
CA GLN A 117 -17.28 -3.47 2.50
C GLN A 117 -16.91 -2.16 1.81
N LYS A 118 -16.49 -1.14 2.57
CA LYS A 118 -16.01 0.13 2.00
C LYS A 118 -14.82 -0.08 1.06
N THR A 119 -13.89 -0.95 1.46
CA THR A 119 -12.72 -1.26 0.64
C THR A 119 -13.11 -2.02 -0.62
N LEU A 120 -14.04 -2.98 -0.51
CA LEU A 120 -14.53 -3.76 -1.64
C LEU A 120 -15.26 -2.90 -2.66
N GLU A 121 -16.08 -1.94 -2.22
CA GLU A 121 -16.74 -0.96 -3.08
C GLU A 121 -15.70 -0.13 -3.86
N GLY A 122 -14.66 0.34 -3.19
CA GLY A 122 -13.57 1.08 -3.83
C GLY A 122 -12.71 0.23 -4.77
N LEU A 123 -12.73 -1.10 -4.65
CA LEU A 123 -12.03 -2.02 -5.56
C LEU A 123 -12.87 -2.37 -6.80
N GLN A 124 -14.16 -1.99 -6.86
CA GLN A 124 -14.98 -2.20 -8.05
C GLN A 124 -14.44 -1.38 -9.23
N GLY A 125 -14.21 -2.05 -10.37
CA GLY A 125 -13.65 -1.42 -11.58
C GLY A 125 -12.13 -1.24 -11.60
N ILE A 126 -11.43 -1.63 -10.51
CA ILE A 126 -9.97 -1.58 -10.44
C ILE A 126 -9.28 -2.61 -11.36
N PRO A 127 -9.76 -3.85 -11.52
CA PRO A 127 -9.17 -4.78 -12.49
C PRO A 127 -9.08 -4.19 -13.90
N GLU A 128 -10.15 -3.56 -14.38
CA GLU A 128 -10.20 -2.92 -15.70
C GLU A 128 -9.31 -1.67 -15.76
N ALA A 129 -9.16 -0.92 -14.66
CA ALA A 129 -8.22 0.20 -14.60
C ALA A 129 -6.76 -0.27 -14.64
N LEU A 130 -6.42 -1.35 -13.94
CA LEU A 130 -5.07 -1.94 -13.96
C LEU A 130 -4.74 -2.57 -15.31
N GLU A 131 -5.71 -3.21 -15.97
CA GLU A 131 -5.53 -3.72 -17.34
C GLU A 131 -5.14 -2.59 -18.30
N ARG A 132 -5.91 -1.50 -18.32
CA ARG A 132 -5.63 -0.32 -19.14
C ARG A 132 -4.31 0.35 -18.77
N LEU A 133 -3.99 0.44 -17.48
CA LEU A 133 -2.69 0.93 -17.02
C LEU A 133 -1.53 0.04 -17.48
N SER A 134 -1.72 -1.28 -17.51
CA SER A 134 -0.72 -2.23 -17.99
C SER A 134 -0.47 -2.10 -19.50
N ASP A 135 -1.53 -1.86 -20.28
CA ASP A 135 -1.43 -1.68 -21.74
C ASP A 135 -0.62 -0.43 -22.11
N LEU A 136 -0.67 0.61 -21.27
CA LEU A 136 0.11 1.83 -21.45
C LEU A 136 1.59 1.67 -21.11
N ALA A 137 2.00 0.60 -20.42
CA ALA A 137 3.32 0.53 -19.83
C ALA A 137 4.46 0.48 -20.86
N VAL A 138 4.30 -0.28 -21.94
CA VAL A 138 5.36 -0.42 -22.94
C VAL A 138 5.67 0.90 -23.65
N SER A 139 4.63 1.66 -24.01
CA SER A 139 4.78 2.93 -24.74
C SER A 139 5.16 4.12 -23.86
N ASN A 140 4.95 4.05 -22.55
CA ASN A 140 5.11 5.20 -21.64
C ASN A 140 6.17 4.98 -20.56
N TYR A 141 6.88 3.85 -20.56
CA TYR A 141 7.84 3.51 -19.51
C TYR A 141 8.95 4.56 -19.32
N GLU A 142 9.39 5.21 -20.38
CA GLU A 142 10.43 6.25 -20.34
C GLU A 142 9.92 7.58 -19.76
N ASP A 143 8.61 7.81 -19.74
CA ASP A 143 8.01 8.94 -19.04
C ASP A 143 8.06 8.68 -17.52
N GLN A 144 8.93 9.41 -16.84
CA GLN A 144 9.14 9.26 -15.39
C GLN A 144 7.91 9.63 -14.56
N MET A 145 7.09 10.60 -15.02
CA MET A 145 5.87 11.00 -14.33
C MET A 145 4.81 9.91 -14.45
N TRP A 146 4.60 9.39 -15.65
CA TRP A 146 3.70 8.26 -15.88
C TRP A 146 4.15 7.02 -15.08
N ARG A 147 5.44 6.64 -15.17
CA ARG A 147 5.96 5.43 -14.52
C ARG A 147 5.82 5.51 -13.01
N ARG A 148 6.11 6.66 -12.41
CA ARG A 148 5.93 6.88 -10.97
C ARG A 148 4.48 6.68 -10.55
N ASP A 149 3.55 7.30 -11.28
CA ASP A 149 2.13 7.22 -10.95
C ASP A 149 1.55 5.83 -11.18
N ALA A 150 1.98 5.13 -12.23
CA ALA A 150 1.56 3.77 -12.50
C ALA A 150 1.93 2.83 -11.35
N ILE A 151 3.16 2.94 -10.84
CA ILE A 151 3.62 2.16 -9.68
C ILE A 151 2.86 2.57 -8.42
N ASP A 152 2.61 3.87 -8.22
CA ASP A 152 1.95 4.36 -7.01
C ASP A 152 0.47 3.96 -6.93
N ILE A 153 -0.24 4.02 -8.06
CA ILE A 153 -1.61 3.53 -8.22
C ILE A 153 -1.65 2.03 -7.91
N ALA A 154 -0.82 1.23 -8.59
CA ALA A 154 -0.79 -0.21 -8.41
C ALA A 154 -0.41 -0.61 -6.98
N ARG A 155 0.55 0.08 -6.35
CA ARG A 155 0.96 -0.15 -4.95
C ARG A 155 -0.20 0.10 -4.00
N THR A 156 -0.90 1.22 -4.18
CA THR A 156 -2.04 1.59 -3.34
C THR A 156 -3.18 0.60 -3.50
N VAL A 157 -3.46 0.16 -4.72
CA VAL A 157 -4.45 -0.90 -4.98
C VAL A 157 -4.06 -2.21 -4.29
N ALA A 158 -2.80 -2.67 -4.45
CA ALA A 158 -2.33 -3.89 -3.82
C ALA A 158 -2.50 -3.83 -2.30
N ASN A 159 -2.17 -2.70 -1.69
CA ASN A 159 -2.33 -2.46 -0.27
C ASN A 159 -3.79 -2.58 0.19
N ARG A 160 -4.75 -1.99 -0.56
CA ARG A 160 -6.20 -2.14 -0.28
C ARG A 160 -6.67 -3.57 -0.45
N ALA A 161 -6.22 -4.26 -1.48
CA ALA A 161 -6.60 -5.64 -1.76
C ALA A 161 -6.07 -6.61 -0.70
N ILE A 162 -4.84 -6.42 -0.21
CA ILE A 162 -4.25 -7.19 0.89
C ILE A 162 -5.09 -7.00 2.17
N PHE A 163 -5.39 -5.74 2.52
CA PHE A 163 -6.26 -5.45 3.67
C PHE A 163 -7.61 -6.15 3.54
N ALA A 164 -8.29 -5.96 2.40
CA ALA A 164 -9.62 -6.53 2.17
C ALA A 164 -9.60 -8.06 2.25
N THR A 165 -8.55 -8.70 1.73
CA THR A 165 -8.37 -10.16 1.81
C THR A 165 -8.20 -10.64 3.26
N LEU A 166 -7.40 -9.95 4.07
CA LEU A 166 -7.20 -10.29 5.49
C LEU A 166 -8.46 -10.04 6.33
N ALA A 167 -9.17 -8.93 6.07
CA ALA A 167 -10.43 -8.62 6.74
C ALA A 167 -11.52 -9.66 6.41
N ARG A 168 -11.69 -9.99 5.12
CA ARG A 168 -12.62 -11.05 4.69
C ARG A 168 -12.26 -12.40 5.29
N SER A 169 -10.97 -12.71 5.36
CA SER A 169 -10.50 -13.94 5.98
C SER A 169 -10.81 -14.02 7.48
N SER A 170 -10.70 -12.91 8.20
CA SER A 170 -11.04 -12.85 9.63
C SER A 170 -12.51 -13.23 9.85
N VAL A 171 -13.41 -12.72 9.01
CA VAL A 171 -14.82 -13.13 9.02
C VAL A 171 -14.97 -14.62 8.73
N LYS A 172 -14.30 -15.14 7.68
CA LYS A 172 -14.34 -16.57 7.33
C LYS A 172 -13.77 -17.48 8.41
N MET A 173 -12.73 -17.05 9.13
CA MET A 173 -12.17 -17.77 10.28
C MET A 173 -13.20 -17.92 11.40
N GLU A 174 -13.98 -16.87 11.67
CA GLU A 174 -15.04 -16.93 12.69
C GLU A 174 -16.26 -17.73 12.22
N GLU A 175 -16.69 -17.56 10.97
CA GLU A 175 -17.73 -18.41 10.37
C GLU A 175 -17.32 -19.88 10.40
N TRP A 176 -16.06 -20.18 10.06
CA TRP A 176 -15.51 -21.52 10.16
C TRP A 176 -15.61 -22.02 11.58
N ARG A 177 -15.21 -21.25 12.61
CA ARG A 177 -15.33 -21.62 14.04
C ARG A 177 -16.75 -22.08 14.39
N HIS A 178 -17.75 -21.38 13.86
CA HIS A 178 -19.18 -21.64 14.02
C HIS A 178 -19.79 -22.66 13.04
N LYS A 179 -18.98 -23.36 12.24
CA LYS A 179 -19.41 -24.36 11.23
C LYS A 179 -20.27 -23.76 10.10
N LYS A 180 -20.04 -22.48 9.77
CA LYS A 180 -20.74 -21.73 8.71
C LYS A 180 -19.89 -21.50 7.44
N ALA A 181 -18.59 -21.77 7.49
CA ALA A 181 -17.69 -21.65 6.35
C ALA A 181 -16.76 -22.86 6.26
N ASP A 182 -16.33 -23.15 5.03
CA ASP A 182 -15.44 -24.27 4.76
C ASP A 182 -13.97 -23.88 4.84
N ARG A 183 -13.12 -24.87 5.15
CA ARG A 183 -11.67 -24.71 5.17
C ARG A 183 -11.12 -24.22 3.82
N SER A 184 -11.71 -24.67 2.72
CA SER A 184 -11.28 -24.33 1.35
C SER A 184 -11.35 -22.83 1.08
N GLU A 185 -12.37 -22.14 1.58
CA GLU A 185 -12.53 -20.68 1.45
C GLU A 185 -11.37 -19.94 2.14
N ILE A 186 -11.01 -20.35 3.35
CA ILE A 186 -9.91 -19.73 4.10
C ILE A 186 -8.56 -20.01 3.43
N VAL A 187 -8.36 -21.23 2.91
CA VAL A 187 -7.14 -21.57 2.15
C VAL A 187 -7.01 -20.70 0.89
N LYS A 188 -8.11 -20.49 0.16
CA LYS A 188 -8.14 -19.63 -1.03
C LYS A 188 -7.75 -18.19 -0.68
N LEU A 189 -8.35 -17.60 0.35
CA LEU A 189 -8.03 -16.24 0.78
C LEU A 189 -6.61 -16.11 1.33
N SER A 190 -6.12 -17.13 2.04
CA SER A 190 -4.72 -17.19 2.47
C SER A 190 -3.77 -17.11 1.29
N ASN A 191 -4.00 -17.91 0.24
CA ASN A 191 -3.18 -17.89 -0.96
C ASN A 191 -3.24 -16.54 -1.68
N LEU A 192 -4.44 -15.97 -1.87
CA LEU A 192 -4.61 -14.66 -2.50
C LEU A 192 -3.83 -13.56 -1.75
N SER A 193 -3.90 -13.53 -0.41
CA SER A 193 -3.16 -12.51 0.35
C SER A 193 -1.63 -12.63 0.21
N LYS A 194 -1.10 -13.85 0.17
CA LYS A 194 0.32 -14.12 -0.03
C LYS A 194 0.77 -13.75 -1.45
N GLU A 195 -0.03 -14.09 -2.45
CA GLU A 195 0.22 -13.76 -3.85
C GLU A 195 0.16 -12.24 -4.09
N MET A 196 -0.82 -11.54 -3.52
CA MET A 196 -0.89 -10.08 -3.58
C MET A 196 0.32 -9.41 -2.93
N LEU A 197 0.79 -9.91 -1.78
CA LEU A 197 1.97 -9.38 -1.12
C LEU A 197 3.27 -9.66 -1.91
N ALA A 198 3.35 -10.82 -2.56
CA ALA A 198 4.44 -11.14 -3.49
C ALA A 198 4.40 -10.24 -4.74
N CYS A 199 3.21 -9.94 -5.26
CA CYS A 199 3.02 -9.02 -6.37
C CYS A 199 3.41 -7.59 -5.98
N LEU A 200 3.04 -7.14 -4.78
CA LEU A 200 3.48 -5.85 -4.23
C LEU A 200 5.01 -5.79 -4.14
N SER A 201 5.67 -6.83 -3.64
CA SER A 201 7.14 -6.87 -3.58
C SER A 201 7.77 -6.64 -4.95
N ARG A 202 7.32 -7.39 -5.97
CA ARG A 202 7.82 -7.25 -7.35
C ARG A 202 7.51 -5.88 -7.94
N LEU A 203 6.35 -5.30 -7.63
CA LEU A 203 6.00 -3.95 -8.08
C LEU A 203 6.93 -2.90 -7.48
N LEU A 204 7.20 -2.96 -6.17
CA LEU A 204 8.11 -2.02 -5.50
C LEU A 204 9.55 -2.15 -6.02
N ALA A 205 9.96 -3.34 -6.44
CA ALA A 205 11.26 -3.56 -7.07
C ALA A 205 11.46 -2.75 -8.36
N MET A 206 10.37 -2.29 -9.00
CA MET A 206 10.41 -1.52 -10.25
C MET A 206 10.80 -0.05 -10.07
N SER A 207 10.97 0.44 -8.83
CA SER A 207 11.40 1.83 -8.57
C SER A 207 12.35 1.92 -7.38
N ASP A 208 13.35 2.80 -7.51
CA ASP A 208 14.27 3.13 -6.41
C ASP A 208 13.59 3.94 -5.30
N ASP A 209 12.45 4.56 -5.58
CA ASP A 209 11.70 5.35 -4.59
C ASP A 209 11.20 4.49 -3.42
N TYR A 210 11.14 3.16 -3.60
CA TYR A 210 10.70 2.21 -2.59
C TYR A 210 11.85 1.35 -2.03
N SER A 211 13.12 1.67 -2.33
CA SER A 211 14.27 0.91 -1.81
C SER A 211 15.07 1.72 -0.78
N MET A 212 15.21 1.15 0.42
CA MET A 212 16.10 1.66 1.45
C MET A 212 17.56 1.59 1.00
N ASN A 213 17.95 0.52 0.30
CA ASN A 213 19.30 0.41 -0.26
C ASN A 213 19.58 1.51 -1.30
N ALA A 214 18.65 1.76 -2.22
CA ALA A 214 18.82 2.83 -3.22
C ALA A 214 18.92 4.21 -2.57
N THR A 215 18.15 4.45 -1.51
CA THR A 215 18.25 5.69 -0.70
C THR A 215 19.63 5.85 -0.08
N LEU A 216 20.14 4.80 0.58
CA LEU A 216 21.46 4.83 1.22
C LEU A 216 22.58 5.01 0.19
N LYS A 217 22.48 4.35 -0.97
CA LYS A 217 23.41 4.51 -2.08
C LYS A 217 23.43 5.95 -2.60
N LYS A 218 22.26 6.58 -2.79
CA LYS A 218 22.17 8.00 -3.19
C LYS A 218 22.87 8.94 -2.20
N LEU A 219 22.86 8.63 -0.91
CA LEU A 219 23.59 9.40 0.10
C LEU A 219 25.12 9.22 -0.01
N TYR A 220 25.59 8.00 -0.25
CA TYR A 220 27.02 7.73 -0.47
C TYR A 220 27.53 8.38 -1.77
N ASP A 221 26.71 8.37 -2.82
CA ASP A 221 27.05 8.91 -4.15
C ASP A 221 26.81 10.43 -4.26
N ALA A 222 26.43 11.10 -3.17
CA ALA A 222 26.13 12.53 -3.18
C ALA A 222 27.37 13.37 -3.54
N LYS A 223 27.17 14.47 -4.25
CA LYS A 223 28.28 15.34 -4.68
C LYS A 223 28.82 16.15 -3.51
N THR A 224 30.12 16.45 -3.55
CA THR A 224 30.75 17.46 -2.69
C THR A 224 30.05 18.81 -2.86
N LEU A 225 29.65 19.43 -1.75
CA LEU A 225 29.05 20.75 -1.73
C LEU A 225 29.99 21.73 -1.03
N ASN A 226 30.41 22.79 -1.73
CA ASN A 226 31.30 23.83 -1.19
C ASN A 226 32.59 23.27 -0.56
N GLY A 227 33.18 22.23 -1.17
CA GLY A 227 34.40 21.59 -0.67
C GLY A 227 34.18 20.58 0.47
N VAL A 228 32.94 20.37 0.92
CA VAL A 228 32.59 19.36 1.93
C VAL A 228 32.15 18.07 1.24
N PRO A 229 32.92 16.96 1.37
CA PRO A 229 32.51 15.68 0.80
C PRO A 229 31.29 15.13 1.54
N PRO A 230 30.46 14.29 0.89
CA PRO A 230 29.39 13.59 1.58
C PRO A 230 29.96 12.75 2.72
N PHE A 231 29.26 12.74 3.85
CA PHE A 231 29.58 11.88 4.98
C PHE A 231 28.30 11.17 5.43
N VAL A 232 28.35 9.84 5.46
CA VAL A 232 27.25 8.99 5.91
C VAL A 232 27.70 8.31 7.21
N ASN A 233 26.84 8.36 8.23
CA ASN A 233 27.14 7.76 9.51
C ASN A 233 27.26 6.22 9.36
N PRO A 234 28.26 5.56 9.97
CA PRO A 234 28.39 4.10 9.91
C PRO A 234 27.14 3.32 10.38
N HIS A 235 26.30 3.93 11.21
CA HIS A 235 25.05 3.37 11.72
C HIS A 235 23.82 3.72 10.87
N SER A 236 23.99 4.45 9.76
CA SER A 236 22.87 4.92 8.93
C SER A 236 21.98 3.78 8.44
N GLU A 237 22.56 2.62 8.11
CA GLU A 237 21.77 1.45 7.72
C GLU A 237 20.89 0.95 8.88
N GLN A 238 21.46 0.76 10.08
CA GLN A 238 20.73 0.28 11.24
C GLN A 238 19.65 1.29 11.66
N THR A 239 19.96 2.58 11.62
CA THR A 239 18.97 3.64 11.89
C THR A 239 17.84 3.63 10.87
N LEU A 240 18.15 3.47 9.57
CA LEU A 240 17.12 3.40 8.52
C LEU A 240 16.22 2.17 8.70
N LYS A 241 16.81 1.00 8.95
CA LYS A 241 16.05 -0.23 9.27
C LYS A 241 15.17 -0.05 10.50
N GLY A 242 15.70 0.52 11.58
CA GLY A 242 14.96 0.74 12.82
C GLY A 242 13.83 1.74 12.70
N ASN A 243 14.03 2.81 11.93
CA ASN A 243 12.96 3.74 11.64
C ASN A 243 11.89 3.10 10.76
N SER A 244 12.26 2.34 9.73
CA SER A 244 11.31 1.77 8.78
C SER A 244 10.53 0.56 9.34
N GLU A 245 11.16 -0.30 10.14
CA GLU A 245 10.52 -1.49 10.72
C GLU A 245 9.63 -1.17 11.92
N ASN A 246 9.81 0.00 12.56
CA ASN A 246 9.03 0.34 13.74
C ASN A 246 7.51 0.40 13.44
N GLY A 247 6.70 0.23 14.49
CA GLY A 247 5.25 0.19 14.34
C GLY A 247 4.62 1.45 13.74
N TYR A 248 5.32 2.59 13.72
CA TYR A 248 4.83 3.86 13.21
C TYR A 248 5.09 4.04 11.71
N CYS A 249 6.32 3.84 11.24
CA CYS A 249 6.73 4.12 9.86
C CYS A 249 6.66 2.90 8.92
N ARG A 250 6.22 1.73 9.40
CA ARG A 250 5.98 0.56 8.53
C ARG A 250 5.11 0.95 7.34
N SER A 251 5.71 0.91 6.17
CA SER A 251 5.12 1.31 4.88
C SER A 251 5.70 0.47 3.73
N HIS A 252 5.57 0.96 2.50
CA HIS A 252 5.82 0.24 1.26
C HIS A 252 7.30 0.27 0.83
N HIS A 253 8.21 -0.10 1.74
CA HIS A 253 9.61 -0.34 1.39
C HIS A 253 9.77 -1.75 0.84
N TYR A 254 10.44 -1.92 -0.30
CA TYR A 254 10.71 -3.22 -0.91
C TYR A 254 11.31 -4.19 0.11
N GLU A 255 12.33 -3.75 0.85
CA GLU A 255 13.04 -4.62 1.79
C GLU A 255 12.15 -5.04 2.97
N LEU A 256 11.22 -4.19 3.42
CA LEU A 256 10.25 -4.59 4.44
C LEU A 256 9.21 -5.57 3.89
N VAL A 257 8.67 -5.32 2.70
CA VAL A 257 7.70 -6.22 2.09
C VAL A 257 8.31 -7.61 1.90
N GLU A 258 9.51 -7.67 1.32
CA GLU A 258 10.15 -8.94 1.00
C GLU A 258 10.70 -9.68 2.23
N TYR A 259 11.40 -8.98 3.12
CA TYR A 259 12.15 -9.62 4.21
C TYR A 259 11.45 -9.59 5.58
N VAL A 260 10.37 -8.80 5.74
CA VAL A 260 9.64 -8.71 7.00
C VAL A 260 8.18 -9.14 6.83
N TYR A 261 7.40 -8.42 6.02
CA TYR A 261 5.95 -8.62 5.98
C TYR A 261 5.54 -9.95 5.36
N ARG A 262 6.25 -10.42 4.33
CA ARG A 262 6.01 -11.74 3.73
C ARG A 262 6.27 -12.87 4.75
N PRO A 263 7.45 -12.95 5.39
CA PRO A 263 7.67 -13.90 6.49
C PRO A 263 6.65 -13.81 7.62
N GLU A 264 6.26 -12.60 8.03
CA GLU A 264 5.23 -12.39 9.06
C GLU A 264 3.87 -12.96 8.63
N THR A 265 3.47 -12.73 7.37
CA THR A 265 2.23 -13.24 6.78
C THR A 265 2.25 -14.76 6.65
N GLU A 266 3.39 -15.36 6.33
CA GLU A 266 3.55 -16.82 6.34
C GLU A 266 3.35 -17.40 7.74
N VAL A 267 3.95 -16.81 8.77
CA VAL A 267 3.78 -17.25 10.16
C VAL A 267 2.30 -17.18 10.57
N PHE A 268 1.65 -16.05 10.28
CA PHE A 268 0.22 -15.86 10.54
C PHE A 268 -0.63 -16.96 9.90
N TRP A 269 -0.44 -17.21 8.61
CA TRP A 269 -1.24 -18.22 7.89
C TRP A 269 -0.92 -19.65 8.30
N ASN A 270 0.34 -19.97 8.56
CA ASN A 270 0.73 -21.28 9.05
C ASN A 270 0.05 -21.59 10.39
N TYR A 271 -0.04 -20.61 11.29
CA TYR A 271 -0.80 -20.74 12.54
C TYR A 271 -2.29 -21.02 12.28
N VAL A 272 -2.94 -20.15 11.51
CA VAL A 272 -4.39 -20.25 11.22
C VAL A 272 -4.72 -21.59 10.57
N LEU A 273 -3.97 -21.98 9.53
CA LEU A 273 -4.22 -23.20 8.77
C LEU A 273 -3.89 -24.47 9.57
N LYS A 274 -2.86 -24.44 10.43
CA LYS A 274 -2.56 -25.54 11.36
C LYS A 274 -3.72 -25.76 12.33
N ARG A 275 -4.26 -24.68 12.90
CA ARG A 275 -5.41 -24.73 13.81
C ARG A 275 -6.67 -25.27 13.14
N ILE A 276 -6.96 -24.79 11.92
CA ILE A 276 -8.09 -25.29 11.13
C ILE A 276 -7.92 -26.79 10.84
N LYS A 277 -6.72 -27.22 10.49
CA LYS A 277 -6.41 -28.64 10.23
C LYS A 277 -6.57 -29.52 11.48
N SER A 278 -6.24 -29.02 12.67
CA SER A 278 -6.44 -29.76 13.92
C SER A 278 -7.89 -29.78 14.41
N GLY A 279 -8.79 -29.00 13.78
CA GLY A 279 -10.19 -28.89 14.19
C GLY A 279 -10.39 -28.06 15.46
N ASP A 280 -9.38 -27.31 15.90
CA ASP A 280 -9.50 -26.46 17.08
C ASP A 280 -10.38 -25.23 16.78
N ARG A 281 -11.56 -25.19 17.41
CA ARG A 281 -12.59 -24.17 17.25
C ARG A 281 -12.73 -23.28 18.47
N SER A 282 -11.70 -23.21 19.32
CA SER A 282 -11.65 -22.21 20.39
C SER A 282 -11.61 -20.79 19.81
N GLU A 283 -11.81 -19.78 20.66
CA GLU A 283 -11.82 -18.37 20.23
C GLU A 283 -10.51 -17.98 19.55
N TRP A 284 -10.58 -17.15 18.52
CA TRP A 284 -9.39 -16.58 17.90
C TRP A 284 -8.75 -15.55 18.83
N LYS A 285 -7.51 -15.82 19.23
CA LYS A 285 -6.67 -14.95 20.05
C LYS A 285 -5.24 -14.99 19.52
N ARG A 286 -4.56 -13.85 19.59
CA ARG A 286 -3.15 -13.72 19.22
C ARG A 286 -2.30 -14.63 20.13
N PRO A 287 -1.58 -15.62 19.58
CA PRO A 287 -0.77 -16.51 20.39
C PRO A 287 0.53 -15.83 20.84
N GLN A 288 1.12 -16.31 21.94
CA GLN A 288 2.41 -15.80 22.43
C GLN A 288 3.54 -16.06 21.43
N GLU A 289 3.48 -17.18 20.69
CA GLU A 289 4.50 -17.56 19.69
C GLU A 289 4.67 -16.50 18.58
N PHE A 290 3.68 -15.64 18.33
CA PHE A 290 3.82 -14.54 17.37
C PHE A 290 4.92 -13.53 17.78
N ALA A 291 5.11 -13.31 19.09
CA ALA A 291 6.17 -12.41 19.56
C ALA A 291 7.55 -13.02 19.30
N GLU A 292 7.70 -14.32 19.53
CA GLU A 292 8.94 -15.07 19.29
C GLU A 292 9.28 -15.12 17.80
N GLN A 293 8.29 -15.45 16.96
CA GLN A 293 8.48 -15.47 15.50
C GLN A 293 8.77 -14.09 14.93
N LYS A 294 8.11 -13.03 15.42
CA LYS A 294 8.45 -11.65 15.04
C LYS A 294 9.92 -11.37 15.34
N LYS A 295 10.40 -11.70 16.54
CA LYS A 295 11.80 -11.44 16.92
C LYS A 295 12.78 -12.17 16.01
N ILE A 296 12.50 -13.41 15.64
CA ILE A 296 13.33 -14.18 14.68
C ILE A 296 13.34 -13.54 13.29
N ILE A 297 12.22 -12.99 12.82
CA ILE A 297 12.16 -12.27 11.53
C ILE A 297 12.94 -10.96 11.63
N GLU A 298 12.74 -10.22 12.72
CA GLU A 298 13.41 -8.96 13.01
C GLU A 298 14.94 -9.13 13.06
N ASP A 299 15.44 -10.10 13.82
CA ASP A 299 16.89 -10.38 13.91
C ASP A 299 17.49 -10.68 12.55
N ARG A 300 16.84 -11.54 11.75
CA ARG A 300 17.28 -11.83 10.37
C ARG A 300 17.29 -10.58 9.48
N PHE A 301 16.33 -9.68 9.66
CA PHE A 301 16.27 -8.43 8.91
C PHE A 301 17.40 -7.46 9.31
N TYR A 302 17.72 -7.35 10.60
CA TYR A 302 18.84 -6.52 11.05
C TYR A 302 20.19 -7.10 10.65
N ASP A 303 20.37 -8.41 10.72
CA ASP A 303 21.62 -9.11 10.44
C ASP A 303 22.01 -9.07 8.95
N LYS A 304 21.03 -9.08 8.03
CA LYS A 304 21.30 -9.12 6.59
C LYS A 304 21.53 -7.71 6.03
N PRO A 305 22.67 -7.38 5.38
CA PRO A 305 22.92 -6.04 4.85
C PRO A 305 21.89 -5.58 3.79
N LEU A 306 21.57 -4.27 3.75
CA LEU A 306 20.62 -3.70 2.78
C LEU A 306 21.04 -3.97 1.33
N ILE A 307 22.35 -3.99 1.04
CA ILE A 307 22.84 -4.27 -0.31
C ILE A 307 22.52 -5.70 -0.77
N GLU A 308 22.48 -6.66 0.16
CA GLU A 308 22.05 -8.04 -0.10
C GLU A 308 20.52 -8.19 -0.12
N MET A 309 19.80 -7.18 0.36
CA MET A 309 18.34 -7.08 0.28
C MET A 309 17.87 -6.29 -0.94
N ALA A 310 18.77 -5.70 -1.71
CA ALA A 310 18.40 -4.84 -2.83
C ALA A 310 17.51 -5.58 -3.84
N PRO A 311 16.55 -4.88 -4.48
CA PRO A 311 15.71 -5.51 -5.48
C PRO A 311 16.54 -6.09 -6.63
N ALA A 312 16.34 -7.37 -6.93
CA ALA A 312 17.02 -8.09 -8.01
C ALA A 312 16.20 -8.19 -9.31
N GLU A 313 14.98 -7.65 -9.31
CA GLU A 313 14.05 -7.71 -10.45
C GLU A 313 14.61 -6.93 -11.65
N VAL A 314 14.53 -7.54 -12.84
CA VAL A 314 14.93 -6.85 -14.08
C VAL A 314 13.87 -5.81 -14.41
N ARG A 315 14.29 -4.54 -14.44
CA ARG A 315 13.40 -3.42 -14.74
C ARG A 315 13.23 -3.26 -16.23
N SER A 316 12.04 -3.56 -16.74
CA SER A 316 11.66 -3.33 -18.14
C SER A 316 10.18 -2.90 -18.25
N PRO A 317 9.80 -2.26 -19.36
CA PRO A 317 8.40 -1.97 -19.68
C PRO A 317 7.48 -3.19 -19.58
N GLU A 318 7.88 -4.31 -20.20
CA GLU A 318 7.10 -5.55 -20.25
C GLU A 318 6.96 -6.16 -18.85
N ARG A 319 8.01 -6.04 -18.02
CA ARG A 319 7.97 -6.54 -16.66
C ARG A 319 7.00 -5.72 -15.81
N LEU A 320 7.02 -4.39 -15.92
CA LEU A 320 6.06 -3.54 -15.22
C LEU A 320 4.62 -3.86 -15.67
N ALA A 321 4.40 -3.96 -16.98
CA ALA A 321 3.10 -4.31 -17.55
C ALA A 321 2.58 -5.64 -16.97
N GLY A 322 3.41 -6.67 -16.99
CA GLY A 322 3.06 -8.00 -16.48
C GLY A 322 2.70 -8.00 -14.99
N ILE A 323 3.45 -7.25 -14.16
CA ILE A 323 3.17 -7.15 -12.72
C ILE A 323 1.84 -6.43 -12.47
N ILE A 324 1.57 -5.31 -13.18
CA ILE A 324 0.32 -4.55 -13.03
C ILE A 324 -0.88 -5.41 -13.47
N LYS A 325 -0.74 -6.14 -14.58
CA LYS A 325 -1.78 -7.04 -15.08
C LYS A 325 -2.08 -8.17 -14.10
N GLU A 326 -1.04 -8.83 -13.57
CA GLU A 326 -1.20 -9.87 -12.55
C GLU A 326 -1.90 -9.35 -11.30
N LEU A 327 -1.58 -8.13 -10.85
CA LEU A 327 -2.29 -7.50 -9.75
C LEU A 327 -3.79 -7.34 -10.07
N GLY A 328 -4.14 -6.90 -11.28
CA GLY A 328 -5.52 -6.80 -11.73
C GLY A 328 -6.25 -8.15 -11.70
N GLU A 329 -5.58 -9.22 -12.13
CA GLU A 329 -6.10 -10.58 -12.08
C GLU A 329 -6.31 -11.06 -10.64
N LEU A 330 -5.37 -10.80 -9.73
CA LEU A 330 -5.50 -11.15 -8.31
C LEU A 330 -6.65 -10.39 -7.64
N VAL A 331 -6.80 -9.10 -7.92
CA VAL A 331 -7.93 -8.29 -7.42
C VAL A 331 -9.26 -8.83 -7.96
N LYS A 332 -9.32 -9.17 -9.25
CA LYS A 332 -10.52 -9.78 -9.86
C LYS A 332 -10.87 -11.13 -9.24
N GLN A 333 -9.87 -11.98 -8.98
CA GLN A 333 -10.08 -13.26 -8.30
C GLN A 333 -10.63 -13.06 -6.89
N PHE A 334 -10.13 -12.06 -6.16
CA PHE A 334 -10.62 -11.72 -4.83
C PHE A 334 -12.06 -11.18 -4.83
N ILE A 335 -12.40 -10.26 -5.73
CA ILE A 335 -13.77 -9.71 -5.82
C ILE A 335 -14.79 -10.81 -6.09
N ASN A 336 -14.42 -11.83 -6.86
CA ASN A 336 -15.25 -12.99 -7.18
C ASN A 336 -15.16 -14.12 -6.14
N SER A 337 -14.49 -13.92 -4.99
CA SER A 337 -14.13 -15.00 -4.05
C SER A 337 -15.13 -15.34 -2.96
#